data_AF-A0A2G9N804-F1
#
_entry.id   AF-A0A2G9N804-F1
#
_cell.length_a   1.000
_cell.length_b   1.000
_cell.length_c   1.000
_cell.angle_alpha   90.00
_cell.angle_beta   90.00
_cell.angle_gamma   90.00
#
_symmetry.space_group_name_H-M   'P 1'
#
loop_
_entity.id
_entity.type
_entity.pdbx_description
1 polymer ?
#
loop_
_entity_poly.entity_id
_entity_poly.type
_entity_poly.pdbx_seq_one_letter_code
_entity_poly.pdbx_strand_id
1 'polypeptide(L)'
;MEKDAFISKCGKYRYWLYRRWDKNKGCCSFIMLNPSTADASKDDPTIRRCIGYAKRLGYGSMYILNLFALRATDKKELKTADDPVGACNDRYMRKMLKNAKVIIAAWGSYGRYMGRSEKVLNMLRERRHEVYCLKMGKSGEPCHPLYLRNDARLRGMMG
;
A
#
# COMPACT_ATOMS: atom_id res chain seq x y z
N MET A 1 -10.02 -11.15 -14.14
CA MET A 1 -9.49 -10.06 -13.30
C MET A 1 -8.28 -9.49 -13.98
N GLU A 2 -8.28 -8.19 -14.26
CA GLU A 2 -7.13 -7.50 -14.85
C GLU A 2 -6.04 -7.31 -13.80
N LYS A 3 -4.79 -7.42 -14.25
CA LYS A 3 -3.60 -7.37 -13.42
C LYS A 3 -2.57 -6.50 -14.11
N ASP A 4 -2.02 -5.55 -13.37
CA ASP A 4 -0.93 -4.69 -13.86
C ASP A 4 0.01 -4.36 -12.70
N ALA A 5 1.25 -4.00 -13.00
CA ALA A 5 2.22 -3.52 -12.04
C ALA A 5 3.33 -2.76 -12.76
N PHE A 6 3.83 -1.70 -12.13
CA PHE A 6 4.99 -0.99 -12.65
C PHE A 6 6.23 -1.28 -11.82
N ILE A 7 7.15 -2.01 -12.46
CA ILE A 7 8.46 -2.37 -11.93
C ILE A 7 9.52 -1.57 -12.69
N SER A 8 10.49 -1.01 -11.97
CA SER A 8 11.63 -0.29 -12.56
C SER A 8 12.40 -1.17 -13.55
N LYS A 9 13.06 -0.57 -14.54
CA LYS A 9 13.89 -1.30 -15.52
C LYS A 9 14.95 -2.19 -14.89
N CYS A 10 15.54 -1.78 -13.77
CA CYS A 10 16.54 -2.58 -13.04
C CYS A 10 15.92 -3.72 -12.21
N GLY A 11 14.61 -3.89 -12.21
CA GLY A 11 13.90 -4.92 -11.46
C GLY A 11 13.85 -4.71 -9.95
N LYS A 12 14.64 -3.81 -9.36
CA LYS A 12 14.75 -3.63 -7.90
C LYS A 12 13.53 -2.98 -7.26
N TYR A 13 12.81 -2.12 -7.99
CA TYR A 13 11.71 -1.33 -7.42
C TYR A 13 10.37 -1.68 -8.04
N ARG A 14 9.31 -1.80 -7.23
CA ARG A 14 7.91 -1.84 -7.69
C ARG A 14 7.17 -0.64 -7.13
N TYR A 15 6.75 0.25 -8.01
CA TYR A 15 6.12 1.51 -7.63
C TYR A 15 4.63 1.35 -7.34
N TRP A 16 3.95 0.46 -8.05
CA TRP A 16 2.56 0.11 -7.79
C TRP A 16 2.20 -1.26 -8.36
N LEU A 17 1.13 -1.84 -7.82
CA LEU A 17 0.45 -3.00 -8.35
C LEU A 17 -1.04 -2.68 -8.44
N TYR A 18 -1.70 -3.14 -9.51
CA TYR A 18 -3.11 -2.90 -9.78
C TYR A 18 -3.87 -4.21 -9.97
N ARG A 19 -5.11 -4.24 -9.47
CA ARG A 19 -6.07 -5.33 -9.68
C ARG A 19 -7.45 -4.75 -9.97
N ARG A 20 -8.13 -5.26 -11.01
CA ARG A 20 -9.53 -4.92 -11.30
C ARG A 20 -10.35 -6.18 -11.56
N TRP A 21 -11.40 -6.35 -10.76
CA TRP A 21 -12.37 -7.45 -10.90
C TRP A 21 -13.75 -6.98 -11.33
N ASP A 22 -14.07 -5.69 -11.20
CA ASP A 22 -15.33 -5.10 -11.63
C ASP A 22 -15.08 -3.68 -12.15
N LYS A 23 -15.36 -3.43 -13.42
CA LYS A 23 -15.15 -2.12 -14.07
C LYS A 23 -16.22 -1.08 -13.75
N ASN A 24 -17.36 -1.52 -13.20
CA ASN A 24 -18.50 -0.65 -12.90
C ASN A 24 -18.43 -0.06 -11.48
N LYS A 25 -17.41 -0.41 -10.70
CA LYS A 25 -17.23 0.04 -9.31
C LYS A 25 -15.94 0.86 -9.16
N GLY A 26 -15.89 1.66 -8.09
CA GLY A 26 -14.75 2.54 -7.80
C GLY A 26 -13.44 1.80 -7.51
N CYS A 27 -12.38 2.59 -7.35
CA CYS A 27 -11.04 2.12 -6.99
C CYS A 27 -10.65 2.60 -5.59
N CYS A 28 -10.16 1.68 -4.76
CA CYS A 28 -9.50 2.00 -3.49
C CYS A 28 -7.97 1.89 -3.61
N SER A 29 -7.24 2.34 -2.59
CA SER A 29 -5.78 2.17 -2.54
C SER A 29 -5.33 1.69 -1.17
N PHE A 30 -4.38 0.76 -1.15
CA PHE A 30 -3.66 0.38 0.06
C PHE A 30 -2.23 0.90 -0.01
N ILE A 31 -1.73 1.46 1.10
CA ILE A 31 -0.33 1.83 1.26
C ILE A 31 0.31 0.84 2.23
N MET A 32 1.22 0.02 1.73
CA MET A 32 1.90 -1.06 2.45
C MET A 32 3.36 -0.72 2.72
N LEU A 33 4.11 -1.61 3.37
CA LEU A 33 5.50 -1.34 3.75
C LEU A 33 6.41 -1.31 2.52
N ASN A 34 6.63 -2.48 1.92
CA ASN A 34 7.48 -2.70 0.77
C ASN A 34 6.93 -3.87 -0.05
N PRO A 35 7.16 -3.88 -1.37
CA PRO A 35 6.80 -5.01 -2.21
C PRO A 35 7.69 -6.22 -1.92
N SER A 36 7.12 -7.43 -2.02
CA SER A 36 7.91 -8.65 -2.09
C SER A 36 8.52 -8.85 -3.48
N THR A 37 9.47 -9.77 -3.61
CA THR A 37 10.05 -10.17 -4.91
C THR A 37 9.10 -11.04 -5.72
N ALA A 38 8.01 -11.54 -5.12
CA ALA A 38 7.06 -12.43 -5.76
C ALA A 38 6.50 -11.86 -7.07
N ASP A 39 6.32 -12.75 -8.04
CA ASP A 39 5.88 -12.42 -9.39
C ASP A 39 4.56 -11.64 -9.38
N ALA A 40 4.52 -10.53 -10.13
CA ALA A 40 3.35 -9.69 -10.29
C ALA A 40 2.12 -10.44 -10.84
N SER A 41 2.32 -11.63 -11.42
CA SER A 41 1.26 -12.49 -11.95
C SER A 41 0.44 -13.23 -10.87
N LYS A 42 1.04 -13.57 -9.72
CA LYS A 42 0.39 -14.36 -8.65
C LYS A 42 0.03 -13.50 -7.45
N ASP A 43 -1.21 -13.65 -6.99
CA ASP A 43 -1.68 -12.93 -5.81
C ASP A 43 -1.26 -13.68 -4.55
N ASP A 44 -0.31 -13.12 -3.82
CA ASP A 44 0.12 -13.64 -2.52
C ASP A 44 -0.99 -13.50 -1.45
N PRO A 45 -0.84 -14.11 -0.25
CA PRO A 45 -1.85 -14.01 0.81
C PRO A 45 -2.23 -12.56 1.18
N THR A 46 -1.29 -11.63 1.11
CA THR A 46 -1.52 -10.21 1.41
C THR A 46 -2.40 -9.56 0.35
N ILE A 47 -2.07 -9.76 -0.93
CA ILE A 47 -2.86 -9.23 -2.06
C ILE A 47 -4.29 -9.80 -2.01
N ARG A 48 -4.44 -11.11 -1.78
CA ARG A 48 -5.78 -11.73 -1.64
C ARG A 48 -6.58 -11.13 -0.49
N ARG A 49 -5.93 -10.84 0.64
CA ARG A 49 -6.57 -10.15 1.77
C ARG A 49 -7.03 -8.74 1.38
N CYS A 50 -6.18 -7.95 0.75
CA CYS A 50 -6.54 -6.61 0.28
C CYS A 50 -7.73 -6.64 -0.71
N ILE A 51 -7.76 -7.61 -1.64
CA ILE A 51 -8.91 -7.83 -2.55
C ILE A 51 -10.19 -8.10 -1.73
N GLY A 52 -10.11 -8.96 -0.71
CA GLY A 52 -11.25 -9.27 0.16
C GLY A 52 -11.80 -8.04 0.90
N TYR A 53 -10.92 -7.20 1.45
CA TYR A 53 -11.29 -5.92 2.06
C TYR A 53 -11.95 -4.98 1.03
N ALA A 54 -11.32 -4.79 -0.13
CA ALA A 54 -11.81 -3.92 -1.18
C ALA A 54 -13.20 -4.34 -1.68
N LYS A 55 -13.42 -5.64 -1.92
CA LYS A 55 -14.72 -6.18 -2.34
C LYS A 55 -15.82 -5.91 -1.31
N ARG A 56 -15.54 -6.13 -0.02
CA ARG A 56 -16.53 -5.87 1.05
C ARG A 56 -16.84 -4.39 1.21
N LEU A 57 -15.86 -3.52 0.97
CA LEU A 57 -16.06 -2.07 0.94
C LEU A 57 -16.78 -1.60 -0.34
N GLY A 58 -17.16 -2.49 -1.24
CA GLY A 58 -17.91 -2.16 -2.46
C GLY A 58 -17.06 -1.69 -3.64
N TYR A 59 -15.73 -1.88 -3.60
CA TYR A 59 -14.85 -1.48 -4.70
C TYR A 59 -14.67 -2.58 -5.76
N GLY A 60 -14.38 -2.15 -6.99
CA GLY A 60 -14.16 -3.01 -8.15
C GLY A 60 -12.70 -3.17 -8.55
N SER A 61 -11.85 -2.29 -8.01
CA SER A 61 -10.41 -2.31 -8.25
C SER A 61 -9.63 -1.73 -7.07
N MET A 62 -8.33 -2.02 -7.05
CA MET A 62 -7.42 -1.46 -6.07
C MET A 62 -6.02 -1.21 -6.63
N TYR A 63 -5.37 -0.17 -6.12
CA TYR A 63 -3.91 -0.04 -6.17
C TYR A 63 -3.27 -0.51 -4.86
N ILE A 64 -2.13 -1.18 -4.97
CA ILE A 64 -1.20 -1.42 -3.88
C ILE A 64 0.01 -0.53 -4.12
N LEU A 65 0.21 0.41 -3.20
CA LEU A 65 1.36 1.32 -3.13
C LEU A 65 2.19 0.94 -1.92
N ASN A 66 3.42 1.45 -1.82
CA ASN A 66 4.32 1.10 -0.72
C ASN A 66 5.06 2.33 -0.20
N LEU A 67 5.34 2.35 1.11
CA LEU A 67 6.23 3.33 1.72
C LEU A 67 7.62 3.26 1.07
N PHE A 68 8.11 2.04 0.83
CA PHE A 68 9.38 1.76 0.18
C PHE A 68 9.16 0.97 -1.09
N ALA A 69 9.71 1.40 -2.23
CA ALA A 69 9.51 0.70 -3.49
C ALA A 69 10.43 -0.52 -3.66
N LEU A 70 11.47 -0.67 -2.85
CA LEU A 70 12.41 -1.78 -2.94
C LEU A 70 11.70 -3.12 -2.77
N ARG A 71 11.87 -4.00 -3.76
CA ARG A 71 11.37 -5.38 -3.73
C ARG A 71 12.27 -6.22 -2.84
N ALA A 72 11.75 -6.62 -1.69
CA ALA A 72 12.44 -7.42 -0.71
C ALA A 72 11.43 -8.31 0.03
N THR A 73 11.79 -9.56 0.28
CA THR A 73 10.95 -10.46 1.08
C THR A 73 11.18 -10.22 2.57
N ASP A 74 12.42 -9.96 2.98
CA ASP A 74 12.72 -9.53 4.33
C ASP A 74 12.79 -8.00 4.42
N LYS A 75 11.90 -7.41 5.22
CA LYS A 75 11.90 -5.97 5.51
C LYS A 75 13.22 -5.46 6.12
N LYS A 76 14.06 -6.34 6.68
CA LYS A 76 15.39 -5.96 7.16
C LYS A 76 16.31 -5.51 6.02
N GLU A 77 16.11 -5.99 4.80
CA GLU A 77 16.85 -5.56 3.61
C GLU A 77 16.64 -4.06 3.31
N LEU A 78 15.54 -3.46 3.77
CA LEU A 78 15.33 -2.01 3.68
C LEU A 78 16.41 -1.21 4.43
N LYS A 79 17.04 -1.80 5.45
CA LYS A 79 18.07 -1.13 6.27
C LYS A 79 19.45 -1.16 5.63
N THR A 80 19.68 -2.10 4.72
CA THR A 80 20.98 -2.31 4.07
C THR A 80 21.01 -1.78 2.64
N ALA A 81 19.87 -1.33 2.11
CA ALA A 81 19.79 -0.74 0.79
C ALA A 81 20.14 0.75 0.82
N ASP A 82 20.85 1.22 -0.21
CA ASP A 82 21.24 2.63 -0.34
C ASP A 82 20.02 3.56 -0.50
N ASP A 83 19.06 3.16 -1.34
CA ASP A 83 17.79 3.85 -1.54
C ASP A 83 16.64 2.84 -1.47
N PRO A 84 16.08 2.55 -0.28
CA PRO A 84 14.94 1.66 -0.14
C PRO A 84 13.63 2.33 -0.60
N VAL A 85 13.57 3.67 -0.58
CA VAL A 85 12.37 4.43 -0.97
C VAL A 85 12.15 4.27 -2.47
N GLY A 86 13.22 4.39 -3.25
CA GLY A 86 13.22 4.39 -4.70
C GLY A 86 12.89 5.78 -5.25
N ALA A 87 13.81 6.35 -6.02
CA ALA A 87 13.73 7.71 -6.58
C ALA A 87 12.37 8.16 -7.14
N CYS A 88 11.60 7.26 -7.77
CA CYS A 88 10.31 7.60 -8.38
C CYS A 88 9.08 7.27 -7.53
N ASN A 89 9.25 6.72 -6.32
CA ASN A 89 8.14 6.15 -5.54
C ASN A 89 7.08 7.20 -5.17
N ASP A 90 7.50 8.33 -4.60
CA ASP A 90 6.56 9.40 -4.23
C ASP A 90 5.83 9.98 -5.45
N ARG A 91 6.50 10.05 -6.61
CA ARG A 91 5.89 10.52 -7.86
C ARG A 91 4.76 9.59 -8.29
N TYR A 92 5.00 8.28 -8.32
CA TYR A 92 3.97 7.31 -8.68
C TYR A 92 2.86 7.22 -7.64
N MET A 93 3.19 7.29 -6.35
CA MET A 93 2.21 7.31 -5.27
C MET A 93 1.23 8.47 -5.45
N ARG A 94 1.71 9.71 -5.63
CA ARG A 94 0.85 10.88 -5.90
C ARG A 94 0.01 10.70 -7.15
N LYS A 95 0.58 10.14 -8.22
CA LYS A 95 -0.13 9.91 -9.49
C LYS A 95 -1.30 8.93 -9.31
N MET A 96 -1.09 7.81 -8.62
CA MET A 96 -2.12 6.76 -8.45
C MET A 96 -3.20 7.17 -7.46
N LEU A 97 -2.85 7.97 -6.44
CA LEU A 97 -3.80 8.42 -5.42
C LEU A 97 -4.74 9.54 -5.87
N LYS A 98 -4.47 10.20 -7.02
CA LYS A 98 -5.29 11.31 -7.53
C LYS A 98 -6.79 10.97 -7.60
N ASN A 99 -7.15 9.73 -7.91
CA ASN A 99 -8.53 9.27 -8.08
C ASN A 99 -8.95 8.21 -7.04
N ALA A 100 -8.13 7.96 -6.02
CA ALA A 100 -8.45 6.97 -5.00
C ALA A 100 -9.66 7.45 -4.18
N LYS A 101 -10.73 6.65 -4.13
CA LYS A 101 -11.94 6.97 -3.35
C LYS A 101 -11.73 6.74 -1.86
N VAL A 102 -10.84 5.83 -1.50
CA VAL A 102 -10.39 5.60 -0.13
C VAL A 102 -8.94 5.17 -0.13
N ILE A 103 -8.19 5.62 0.87
CA ILE A 103 -6.78 5.30 1.07
C ILE A 103 -6.64 4.57 2.39
N ILE A 104 -6.09 3.36 2.35
CA ILE A 104 -6.00 2.45 3.47
C ILE A 104 -4.53 2.22 3.79
N ALA A 105 -4.08 2.75 4.91
CA ALA A 105 -2.76 2.53 5.46
C ALA A 105 -2.66 1.13 6.10
N ALA A 106 -1.56 0.42 5.82
CA ALA A 106 -1.43 -1.00 6.09
C ALA A 106 0.05 -1.45 6.23
N TRP A 107 0.97 -0.54 6.57
CA TRP A 107 2.42 -0.75 6.47
C TRP A 107 3.09 -1.37 7.71
N GLY A 108 2.38 -1.53 8.82
CA GLY A 108 2.92 -2.15 10.04
C GLY A 108 3.98 -1.32 10.74
N SER A 109 4.54 -1.85 11.83
CA SER A 109 5.44 -1.09 12.73
C SER A 109 6.73 -0.58 12.09
N TYR A 110 7.17 -1.16 10.98
CA TYR A 110 8.37 -0.74 10.26
C TYR A 110 8.17 0.54 9.43
N GLY A 111 6.94 1.06 9.32
CA GLY A 111 6.67 2.28 8.57
C GLY A 111 7.44 3.50 9.06
N ARG A 112 7.73 3.60 10.36
CA ARG A 112 8.52 4.69 10.96
C ARG A 112 9.98 4.71 10.56
N TYR A 113 10.50 3.63 9.94
CA TYR A 113 11.88 3.61 9.51
C TYR A 113 12.15 4.82 8.61
N MET A 114 13.24 5.56 8.87
CA MET A 114 13.57 6.82 8.19
C MET A 114 12.48 7.91 8.26
N GLY A 115 11.59 7.88 9.27
CA GLY A 115 10.45 8.81 9.37
C GLY A 115 9.44 8.66 8.22
N ARG A 116 9.42 7.50 7.55
CA ARG A 116 8.76 7.37 6.26
C ARG A 116 7.24 7.42 6.33
N SER A 117 6.64 6.76 7.33
CA SER A 117 5.19 6.79 7.56
C SER A 117 4.69 8.23 7.75
N GLU A 118 5.37 9.02 8.58
CA GLU A 118 5.06 10.43 8.82
C GLU A 118 5.19 11.28 7.54
N LYS A 119 6.30 11.13 6.80
CA LYS A 119 6.51 11.86 5.53
C LYS A 119 5.38 11.58 4.53
N VAL A 120 4.95 10.33 4.40
CA VAL A 120 3.83 9.96 3.52
C VAL A 120 2.51 10.51 4.03
N LEU A 121 2.24 10.42 5.34
CA LEU A 121 1.02 11.00 5.93
C LEU A 121 0.95 12.51 5.72
N ASN A 122 2.04 13.25 5.91
CA ASN A 122 2.10 14.68 5.66
C ASN A 122 1.80 15.01 4.19
N MET A 123 2.41 14.27 3.25
CA MET A 123 2.13 14.40 1.82
C MET A 123 0.65 14.13 1.47
N LEU A 124 0.00 13.19 2.16
CA LEU A 124 -1.43 12.92 1.96
C LEU A 124 -2.30 14.03 2.55
N ARG A 125 -1.94 14.55 3.74
CA ARG A 125 -2.62 15.66 4.42
C ARG A 125 -2.58 16.95 3.59
N GLU A 126 -1.41 17.30 3.04
CA GLU A 126 -1.24 18.46 2.15
C GLU A 126 -2.17 18.41 0.93
N ARG A 127 -2.54 17.20 0.49
CA ARG A 127 -3.45 16.97 -0.64
C ARG A 127 -4.89 16.72 -0.22
N ARG A 128 -5.22 16.93 1.06
CA ARG A 128 -6.54 16.73 1.67
C ARG A 128 -7.09 15.32 1.45
N HIS A 129 -6.21 14.33 1.41
CA HIS A 129 -6.62 12.94 1.38
C HIS A 129 -6.99 12.47 2.78
N GLU A 130 -8.17 11.87 2.91
CA GLU A 130 -8.54 11.11 4.11
C GLU A 130 -7.85 9.74 4.09
N VAL A 131 -7.18 9.41 5.20
CA VAL A 131 -6.46 8.16 5.36
C VAL A 131 -7.13 7.32 6.42
N TYR A 132 -7.34 6.04 6.10
CA TYR A 132 -7.97 5.07 6.98
C TYR A 132 -7.01 3.94 7.31
N CYS A 133 -7.27 3.21 8.38
CA CYS A 133 -6.64 1.91 8.64
C CYS A 133 -7.69 0.90 9.11
N LEU A 134 -7.37 -0.39 9.01
CA LEU A 134 -8.23 -1.46 9.53
C LEU A 134 -8.07 -1.66 11.04
N LYS A 135 -6.87 -1.38 11.55
CA LYS A 135 -6.51 -1.48 12.96
C LYS A 135 -5.25 -0.66 13.19
N MET A 136 -5.23 0.13 14.26
CA MET A 136 -4.02 0.76 14.77
C MET A 136 -3.27 -0.22 15.67
N GLY A 137 -1.97 -0.38 15.46
CA GLY A 137 -1.11 -1.19 16.31
C GLY A 137 -0.67 -0.43 17.56
N LYS A 138 -0.11 -1.16 18.55
CA LYS A 138 0.41 -0.56 19.79
C LYS A 138 1.50 0.48 19.57
N SER A 139 2.25 0.37 18.46
CA SER A 139 3.28 1.34 18.10
C SER A 139 2.73 2.65 17.55
N GLY A 140 1.41 2.79 17.36
CA GLY A 140 0.82 3.92 16.63
C GLY A 140 0.97 3.80 15.10
N GLU A 141 1.26 2.61 14.59
CA GLU A 141 1.33 2.34 13.15
C GLU A 141 0.19 1.41 12.72
N PRO A 142 -0.39 1.58 11.52
CA PRO A 142 -1.47 0.75 10.99
C PRO A 142 -1.01 -0.69 10.81
N CYS A 143 -1.78 -1.65 11.33
CA CYS A 143 -1.44 -3.06 11.25
C CYS A 143 -1.48 -3.58 9.80
N HIS A 144 -0.60 -4.55 9.51
CA HIS A 144 -0.61 -5.28 8.25
C HIS A 144 -1.90 -6.14 8.13
N PRO A 145 -2.55 -6.19 6.95
CA PRO A 145 -3.90 -6.77 6.79
C PRO A 145 -3.95 -8.29 6.91
N LEU A 146 -2.81 -8.97 6.67
CA LEU A 146 -2.75 -10.43 6.57
C LEU A 146 -3.34 -11.17 7.78
N TYR A 147 -3.11 -10.63 8.99
CA TYR A 147 -3.51 -11.26 10.24
C TYR A 147 -4.74 -10.62 10.88
N LEU A 148 -5.39 -9.68 10.19
CA LEU A 148 -6.60 -9.05 10.67
C LEU A 148 -7.84 -9.89 10.31
N ARG A 149 -8.89 -9.74 11.11
CA ARG A 149 -10.17 -10.40 10.85
C ARG A 149 -10.74 -9.91 9.53
N ASN A 150 -11.31 -10.83 8.76
CA ASN A 150 -11.91 -10.50 7.48
C ASN A 150 -13.04 -9.47 7.55
N ASP A 151 -13.62 -9.18 8.71
CA ASP A 151 -14.71 -8.23 8.92
C ASP A 151 -14.25 -6.88 9.52
N ALA A 152 -12.94 -6.66 9.67
CA ALA A 152 -12.44 -5.40 10.21
C ALA A 152 -12.97 -4.19 9.42
N ARG A 153 -13.44 -3.19 10.17
CA ARG A 153 -14.00 -1.94 9.64
C ARG A 153 -12.92 -0.87 9.54
N LEU A 154 -13.07 0.03 8.58
CA LEU A 154 -12.19 1.18 8.44
C LEU A 154 -12.34 2.12 9.65
N ARG A 155 -11.21 2.67 10.07
CA ARG A 155 -11.11 3.72 11.09
C ARG A 155 -10.31 4.86 10.49
N GLY A 156 -10.81 6.09 10.60
CA GLY A 156 -10.03 7.27 10.22
C GLY A 156 -8.74 7.32 11.02
N MET A 157 -7.62 7.56 10.35
CA MET A 157 -6.38 7.93 11.03
C MET A 157 -6.52 9.41 11.35
N MET A 158 -6.75 9.74 12.63
CA MET A 158 -6.71 11.13 13.08
C MET A 158 -5.30 11.65 12.80
N GLY A 159 -5.25 12.75 12.05
CA GLY A 159 -4.02 13.45 11.69
C GLY A 159 -3.47 14.27 12.83
#